data_AF-A0AAV9L8I9-F1
#
_entry.id   AF-A0AAV9L8I9-F1
#
_cell.length_a   1.000
_cell.length_b   1.000
_cell.length_c   1.000
_cell.angle_alpha   90.00
_cell.angle_beta   90.00
_cell.angle_gamma   90.00
#
_symmetry.space_group_name_H-M   'P 1'
#
loop_
_entity.id
_entity.type
_entity.pdbx_description
1 polymer ?
#
loop_
_entity_poly.entity_id
_entity_poly.type
_entity_poly.pdbx_seq_one_letter_code
_entity_poly.pdbx_strand_id
1 'polypeptide(L)'
;MTKFPVLHEEQVREFYYNVEFVEDDSLHTWVGNKSLYLDEELLEKILELPDMHCAGVQKKIMKGEYQLLFEFVNKVLLPRTEKHIMASSTDLFVMESLCKFEPLNLLALVLEHMYKTVIEHKGKHRMG
;
A
#
# COMPACT_ATOMS: atom_id res chain seq x y z
N MET A 1 -13.91 23.91 -18.56
CA MET A 1 -13.49 24.41 -17.23
C MET A 1 -13.28 23.20 -16.33
N THR A 2 -12.04 22.77 -16.15
CA THR A 2 -11.66 21.74 -15.18
C THR A 2 -11.75 22.35 -13.78
N LYS A 3 -12.75 21.94 -12.99
CA LYS A 3 -12.80 22.27 -11.57
C LYS A 3 -11.72 21.46 -10.87
N PHE A 4 -10.68 22.13 -10.38
CA PHE A 4 -9.73 21.49 -9.49
C PHE A 4 -10.47 21.08 -8.21
N PRO A 5 -10.24 19.85 -7.70
CA PRO A 5 -10.81 19.45 -6.42
C PRO A 5 -10.28 20.40 -5.33
N VAL A 6 -11.17 20.85 -4.47
CA VAL A 6 -10.80 21.68 -3.32
C VAL A 6 -10.02 20.80 -2.35
N LEU A 7 -8.75 21.13 -2.14
CA LEU A 7 -7.91 20.42 -1.18
C LEU A 7 -8.18 20.98 0.21
N HIS A 8 -8.69 20.13 1.10
CA HIS A 8 -8.92 20.49 2.50
C HIS A 8 -7.76 20.00 3.37
N GLU A 9 -6.64 20.73 3.30
CA GLU A 9 -5.36 20.32 3.91
C GLU A 9 -5.47 20.00 5.41
N GLU A 10 -6.24 20.76 6.17
CA GLU A 10 -6.41 20.52 7.62
C GLU A 10 -7.13 19.20 7.90
N GLN A 11 -8.18 18.91 7.13
CA GLN A 11 -8.97 17.69 7.27
C GLN A 11 -8.18 16.46 6.82
N VAL A 12 -7.37 16.60 5.76
CA VAL A 12 -6.45 15.56 5.30
C VAL A 12 -5.40 15.27 6.37
N ARG A 13 -4.81 16.31 6.95
CA ARG A 13 -3.82 16.17 8.02
C ARG A 13 -4.42 15.54 9.28
N GLU A 14 -5.61 15.95 9.66
CA GLU A 14 -6.35 15.40 10.79
C GLU A 14 -6.65 13.91 10.58
N PHE A 15 -7.10 13.53 9.39
CA PHE A 15 -7.29 12.14 8.99
C PHE A 15 -6.04 11.31 9.32
N TYR A 16 -4.85 11.75 8.85
CA TYR A 16 -3.60 11.01 9.06
C TYR A 16 -3.11 10.95 10.51
N TYR A 17 -3.32 12.02 11.29
CA TYR A 17 -2.92 12.04 12.70
C TYR A 17 -3.75 11.08 13.56
N ASN A 18 -4.99 10.85 13.14
CA ASN A 18 -5.99 10.15 13.93
C ASN A 18 -6.28 8.74 13.41
N VAL A 19 -5.55 8.30 12.38
CA VAL A 19 -5.66 6.92 11.89
C VAL A 19 -5.19 5.96 12.99
N GLU A 20 -6.09 5.07 13.39
CA GLU A 20 -5.85 3.95 14.28
C GLU A 20 -6.18 2.65 13.53
N PHE A 21 -5.26 1.69 13.62
CA PHE A 21 -5.48 0.34 13.12
C PHE A 21 -6.09 -0.50 14.24
N VAL A 22 -7.20 -1.17 13.93
CA VAL A 22 -7.92 -2.04 14.86
C VAL A 22 -7.49 -3.49 14.62
N GLU A 23 -7.63 -4.36 15.63
CA GLU A 23 -7.18 -5.76 15.59
C GLU A 23 -7.91 -6.64 14.56
N ASP A 24 -9.02 -6.17 13.98
CA ASP A 24 -9.79 -6.85 12.95
C ASP A 24 -9.46 -6.36 11.53
N ASP A 25 -8.25 -5.84 11.36
CA ASP A 25 -7.70 -5.39 10.08
C ASP A 25 -8.45 -4.20 9.45
N SER A 26 -9.29 -3.53 10.26
CA SER A 26 -9.98 -2.30 9.89
C SER A 26 -9.19 -1.05 10.28
N LEU A 27 -9.46 0.04 9.55
CA LEU A 27 -8.91 1.36 9.82
C LEU A 27 -10.00 2.26 10.40
N HIS A 28 -9.76 2.80 11.58
CA HIS A 28 -10.60 3.79 12.21
C HIS A 28 -9.91 5.15 12.24
N THR A 29 -10.63 6.22 11.96
CA THR A 29 -10.09 7.59 12.06
C THR A 29 -11.19 8.59 12.38
N TRP A 30 -10.82 9.76 12.89
CA TRP A 30 -11.73 10.87 13.10
C TRP A 30 -11.24 12.14 12.41
N VAL A 31 -12.17 12.84 11.75
CA VAL A 31 -11.94 14.12 11.09
C VAL A 31 -13.04 15.08 11.53
N GLY A 32 -12.67 16.08 12.33
CA GLY A 32 -13.60 16.93 13.06
C GLY A 32 -14.53 16.09 13.94
N ASN A 33 -15.84 16.18 13.67
CA ASN A 33 -16.88 15.46 14.41
C ASN A 33 -17.37 14.19 13.70
N LYS A 34 -16.63 13.69 12.70
CA LYS A 34 -16.99 12.50 11.94
C LYS A 34 -15.99 11.39 12.20
N SER A 35 -16.46 10.23 12.61
CA SER A 35 -15.70 8.99 12.58
C SER A 35 -15.84 8.32 11.22
N LEU A 36 -14.74 7.73 10.76
CA LEU A 36 -14.64 6.95 9.55
C LEU A 36 -14.13 5.58 9.94
N TYR A 37 -14.85 4.55 9.50
CA TYR A 37 -14.48 3.15 9.66
C TYR A 37 -14.34 2.55 8.27
N LEU A 38 -13.13 2.07 7.96
CA LEU A 38 -12.80 1.46 6.69
C LEU A 38 -12.44 0.00 6.97
N ASP A 39 -13.40 -0.89 6.76
CA ASP A 39 -13.16 -2.33 6.78
C ASP A 39 -12.38 -2.79 5.53
N GLU A 40 -11.91 -4.04 5.56
CA GLU A 40 -11.16 -4.65 4.47
C GLU A 40 -11.89 -4.54 3.12
N GLU A 41 -13.18 -4.88 3.07
CA GLU A 41 -13.98 -4.84 1.83
C GLU A 41 -14.11 -3.41 1.28
N LEU A 42 -14.32 -2.42 2.17
CA LEU A 42 -14.42 -1.02 1.79
C LEU A 42 -13.05 -0.46 1.38
N LEU A 43 -11.97 -0.84 2.05
CA LEU A 43 -10.61 -0.50 1.65
C LEU A 43 -10.30 -1.08 0.28
N GLU A 44 -10.56 -2.36 0.03
CA GLU A 44 -10.38 -2.98 -1.28
C GLU A 44 -11.15 -2.26 -2.39
N LYS A 45 -12.40 -1.86 -2.12
CA LYS A 45 -13.22 -1.10 -3.07
C LYS A 45 -12.72 0.32 -3.29
N ILE A 46 -12.34 1.04 -2.23
CA ILE A 46 -11.80 2.41 -2.34
C ILE A 46 -10.45 2.41 -3.06
N LEU A 47 -9.65 1.37 -2.83
CA LEU A 47 -8.31 1.23 -3.37
C LEU A 47 -8.27 0.51 -4.73
N GLU A 48 -9.40 -0.04 -5.18
CA GLU A 48 -9.54 -0.82 -6.41
C GLU A 48 -8.53 -1.97 -6.49
N LEU A 49 -8.23 -2.61 -5.36
CA LEU A 49 -7.25 -3.69 -5.30
C LEU A 49 -7.82 -4.97 -5.94
N PRO A 50 -7.14 -5.57 -6.94
CA PRO A 50 -7.55 -6.87 -7.46
C PRO A 50 -7.22 -7.99 -6.47
N ASP A 51 -8.12 -8.97 -6.35
CA ASP A 51 -7.91 -10.25 -5.66
C ASP A 51 -6.59 -10.91 -6.12
N MET A 52 -5.52 -10.84 -5.32
CA MET A 52 -4.16 -11.12 -5.78
C MET A 52 -3.49 -12.29 -5.03
N HIS A 53 -4.03 -13.50 -5.20
CA HIS A 53 -3.33 -14.74 -4.88
C HIS A 53 -2.51 -15.25 -6.09
N CYS A 54 -1.24 -14.85 -6.20
CA CYS A 54 -0.34 -15.41 -7.20
C CYS A 54 1.08 -15.66 -6.65
N ALA A 55 1.69 -16.80 -7.02
CA ALA A 55 3.07 -17.12 -6.65
C ALA A 55 4.03 -16.13 -7.31
N GLY A 56 4.89 -15.49 -6.51
CA GLY A 56 5.77 -14.41 -6.97
C GLY A 56 6.81 -14.80 -8.03
N VAL A 57 7.40 -13.79 -8.69
CA VAL A 57 8.39 -13.94 -9.77
C VAL A 57 9.79 -13.64 -9.24
N GLN A 58 10.78 -14.52 -9.49
CA GLN A 58 12.15 -14.27 -9.02
C GLN A 58 12.83 -13.13 -9.80
N LYS A 59 13.48 -12.19 -9.10
CA LYS A 59 14.24 -11.08 -9.71
C LYS A 59 15.27 -11.58 -10.74
N LYS A 60 15.97 -12.68 -10.46
CA LYS A 60 17.06 -13.19 -11.30
C LYS A 60 16.61 -13.62 -12.71
N ILE A 61 15.33 -13.97 -12.89
CA ILE A 61 14.79 -14.39 -14.19
C ILE A 61 14.20 -13.21 -14.97
N MET A 62 14.08 -12.04 -14.36
CA MET A 62 13.60 -10.82 -15.01
C MET A 62 14.67 -10.26 -15.94
N LYS A 63 14.24 -9.59 -17.02
CA LYS A 63 15.15 -8.78 -17.86
C LYS A 63 15.70 -7.60 -17.05
N GLY A 64 16.86 -7.07 -17.46
CA GLY A 64 17.57 -6.02 -16.72
C GLY A 64 16.72 -4.78 -16.39
N GLU A 65 15.88 -4.33 -17.33
CA GLU A 65 14.96 -3.20 -17.13
C GLU A 65 13.93 -3.47 -16.03
N TYR A 66 13.35 -4.67 -16.01
CA TYR A 66 12.40 -5.08 -14.97
C TYR A 66 13.09 -5.35 -13.62
N GLN A 67 14.36 -5.75 -13.62
CA GLN A 67 15.13 -5.83 -12.37
C GLN A 67 15.36 -4.43 -11.77
N LEU A 68 15.62 -3.43 -12.61
CA LEU A 68 15.77 -2.05 -12.15
C LEU A 68 14.43 -1.52 -11.60
N LEU A 69 13.34 -1.79 -12.30
CA LEU A 69 12.00 -1.37 -11.88
C LEU A 69 11.58 -2.07 -10.58
N PHE A 70 11.87 -3.36 -10.44
CA PHE A 70 11.68 -4.12 -9.21
C PHE A 70 12.46 -3.51 -8.04
N GLU A 71 13.71 -3.11 -8.26
CA GLU A 71 14.53 -2.45 -7.24
C GLU A 71 13.98 -1.07 -6.89
N PHE A 72 13.50 -0.31 -7.86
CA PHE A 72 12.84 0.98 -7.62
C PHE A 72 11.58 0.81 -6.77
N VAL A 73 10.71 -0.14 -7.13
CA VAL A 73 9.51 -0.44 -6.35
C VAL A 73 9.89 -0.85 -4.92
N ASN A 74 10.80 -1.82 -4.73
CA ASN A 74 11.12 -2.35 -3.40
C ASN A 74 11.99 -1.44 -2.52
N LYS A 75 12.62 -0.40 -3.08
CA LYS A 75 13.48 0.53 -2.31
C LYS A 75 12.87 1.91 -2.15
N VAL A 76 11.97 2.30 -3.04
CA VAL A 76 11.43 3.67 -3.09
C VAL A 76 9.94 3.68 -2.80
N LEU A 77 9.15 2.90 -3.54
CA LEU A 77 7.68 2.96 -3.46
C LEU A 77 7.10 2.08 -2.34
N LEU A 78 7.63 0.88 -2.20
CA LEU A 78 7.25 -0.11 -1.20
C LEU A 78 8.51 -0.63 -0.48
N PRO A 79 9.19 0.22 0.33
CA PRO A 79 10.45 -0.14 0.97
C PRO A 79 10.27 -1.33 1.92
N ARG A 80 10.85 -2.49 1.62
CA ARG A 80 10.78 -3.66 2.50
C ARG A 80 12.07 -3.85 3.31
N THR A 81 11.94 -4.28 4.55
CA THR A 81 13.05 -4.51 5.49
C THR A 81 13.88 -5.75 5.12
N GLU A 82 13.28 -6.73 4.44
CA GLU A 82 13.95 -7.96 4.01
C GLU A 82 14.40 -7.89 2.54
N LYS A 83 15.50 -8.61 2.23
CA LYS A 83 15.96 -8.76 0.84
C LYS A 83 15.01 -9.67 0.07
N HIS A 84 14.05 -9.08 -0.63
CA HIS A 84 13.19 -9.81 -1.53
C HIS A 84 13.92 -10.17 -2.83
N ILE A 85 14.14 -11.47 -3.02
CA ILE A 85 14.56 -12.05 -4.31
C ILE A 85 13.35 -12.38 -5.21
N MET A 86 12.14 -12.15 -4.71
CA MET A 86 10.85 -12.46 -5.33
C MET A 86 9.97 -11.21 -5.38
N ALA A 87 9.43 -10.93 -6.55
CA ALA A 87 8.36 -9.96 -6.77
C ALA A 87 7.01 -10.59 -6.45
N SER A 88 6.29 -9.98 -5.51
CA SER A 88 4.90 -10.33 -5.25
C SER A 88 4.00 -9.87 -6.40
N SER A 89 2.75 -10.30 -6.35
CA SER A 89 1.69 -9.81 -7.23
C SER A 89 1.56 -8.27 -7.17
N THR A 90 1.62 -7.67 -5.97
CA THR A 90 1.64 -6.21 -5.77
C THR A 90 2.84 -5.57 -6.46
N ASP A 91 4.04 -6.14 -6.33
CA ASP A 91 5.25 -5.60 -6.97
C ASP A 91 5.08 -5.59 -8.49
N LEU A 92 4.56 -6.68 -9.06
CA LEU A 92 4.33 -6.80 -10.50
C LEU A 92 3.26 -5.83 -11.00
N PHE A 93 2.18 -5.63 -10.25
CA PHE A 93 1.14 -4.65 -10.58
C PHE A 93 1.71 -3.23 -10.63
N VAL A 94 2.41 -2.80 -9.57
CA VAL A 94 3.03 -1.47 -9.53
C VAL A 94 4.06 -1.30 -10.65
N MET A 95 4.87 -2.33 -10.91
CA MET A 95 5.79 -2.35 -12.05
C MET A 95 5.06 -2.17 -13.39
N GLU A 96 3.94 -2.87 -13.60
CA GLU A 96 3.14 -2.75 -14.81
C GLU A 96 2.54 -1.35 -14.98
N SER A 97 1.93 -0.78 -13.93
CA SER A 97 1.38 0.58 -13.96
C SER A 97 2.45 1.62 -14.28
N LEU A 98 3.66 1.48 -13.71
CA LEU A 98 4.79 2.35 -14.02
C LEU A 98 5.21 2.25 -15.49
N CYS A 99 5.26 1.05 -16.05
CA CYS A 99 5.56 0.86 -17.48
C CYS A 99 4.52 1.49 -18.41
N LYS A 100 3.25 1.51 -17.98
CA LYS A 100 2.13 2.11 -18.72
C LYS A 100 1.98 3.61 -18.46
N PHE A 101 2.78 4.20 -17.57
CA PHE A 101 2.62 5.57 -17.07
C PHE A 101 1.23 5.84 -16.50
N GLU A 102 0.62 4.81 -15.91
CA GLU A 102 -0.67 4.93 -15.25
C GLU A 102 -0.50 5.65 -13.90
N PRO A 103 -1.45 6.50 -13.49
CA PRO A 103 -1.42 7.13 -12.18
C PRO A 103 -1.43 6.07 -11.08
N LEU A 104 -0.49 6.16 -10.14
CA LEU A 104 -0.47 5.33 -8.94
C LEU A 104 -1.05 6.10 -7.76
N ASN A 105 -1.98 5.46 -7.03
CA ASN A 105 -2.44 5.98 -5.76
C ASN A 105 -1.40 5.69 -4.67
N LEU A 106 -0.41 6.58 -4.54
CA LEU A 106 0.67 6.42 -3.56
C LEU A 106 0.16 6.31 -2.12
N LEU A 107 -0.98 6.93 -1.81
CA LEU A 107 -1.59 6.82 -0.49
C LEU A 107 -2.05 5.39 -0.20
N ALA A 108 -2.71 4.75 -1.18
CA ALA A 108 -3.11 3.34 -1.07
C ALA A 108 -1.91 2.45 -0.72
N LEU A 109 -0.81 2.63 -1.46
CA LEU A 109 0.43 1.87 -1.29
C LEU A 109 1.06 2.10 0.09
N VAL A 110 1.05 3.34 0.59
CA VAL A 110 1.56 3.67 1.93
C VAL A 110 0.70 3.03 3.02
N LEU A 111 -0.64 3.09 2.91
CA LEU A 111 -1.54 2.49 3.90
C LEU A 111 -1.39 0.97 3.95
N GLU A 112 -1.36 0.31 2.80
CA GLU A 112 -1.13 -1.14 2.71
C GLU A 112 0.24 -1.54 3.28
N HIS A 113 1.27 -0.71 3.04
CA HIS A 113 2.59 -0.94 3.59
C HIS A 113 2.63 -0.75 5.12
N MET A 114 1.95 0.28 5.64
CA MET A 114 1.80 0.49 7.09
C MET A 114 1.07 -0.68 7.75
N TYR A 115 -0.01 -1.17 7.12
CA TYR A 115 -0.74 -2.35 7.58
C TYR A 115 0.18 -3.58 7.71
N LYS A 116 0.89 -3.94 6.63
CA LYS A 116 1.80 -5.11 6.62
C LYS A 116 2.94 -4.97 7.62
N THR A 117 3.50 -3.77 7.79
CA THR A 117 4.63 -3.56 8.71
C THR A 117 4.22 -3.47 10.18
N VAL A 118 3.04 -2.94 10.49
CA VAL A 118 2.58 -2.74 11.88
C VAL A 118 1.88 -3.98 12.44
N ILE A 119 1.15 -4.74 11.62
CA ILE A 119 0.32 -5.87 12.08
C ILE A 119 1.09 -7.21 11.99
N GLU A 120 1.75 -7.52 10.86
CA GLU A 120 2.46 -8.81 10.72
C GLU A 120 3.67 -8.94 11.65
N HIS A 121 4.33 -7.84 12.01
CA HIS A 121 5.48 -7.87 12.93
C HIS A 121 5.09 -8.04 14.41
N LYS A 122 3.84 -7.73 14.82
CA LYS A 122 3.36 -8.02 16.18
C LYS A 122 3.11 -9.52 16.40
N GLY A 123 2.88 -10.30 15.34
CA GLY A 123 2.65 -11.75 15.41
C GLY A 123 3.92 -12.62 15.54
N LYS A 124 5.11 -12.09 15.22
CA LYS A 124 6.37 -12.87 15.17
C LYS A 124 7.26 -12.76 16.43
N HIS A 125 6.78 -12.15 17.51
CA HIS A 125 7.46 -12.14 18.81
C HIS A 125 6.85 -13.13 19.83
N ARG A 126 6.56 -14.37 19.42
CA ARG A 126 6.46 -15.52 20.35
C ARG A 126 6.95 -16.79 19.67
N MET A 127 8.18 -17.17 19.99
CA MET A 127 8.64 -18.52 20.38
C MET A 127 10.16 -18.57 20.26
N GLY A 128 10.82 -18.18 21.36
CA GLY A 128 12.04 -18.83 21.83
C GLY A 128 11.67 -19.76 22.98
#